data_AF-A0A7T3EUA5-F1
#
_entry.id   AF-A0A7T3EUA5-F1
#
_cell.length_a   1.000
_cell.length_b   1.000
_cell.length_c   1.000
_cell.angle_alpha   90.00
_cell.angle_beta   90.00
_cell.angle_gamma   90.00
#
_symmetry.space_group_name_H-M   'P 1'
#
loop_
_entity.id
_entity.type
_entity.pdbx_description
1 polymer ?
#
loop_
_entity_poly.entity_id
_entity_poly.type
_entity_poly.pdbx_seq_one_letter_code
_entity_poly.pdbx_strand_id
1 'polypeptide(L)'
;MALISTRDRVFELLEGETLLEGLERTGHKVEYQCRSGYCGSCRLKILEGSVTYRVPPLAFLGKDEILPCCCCVEENISLDCGLEGEVGEKPDGFLK
;
A
#
# COMPACT_ATOMS: atom_id res chain seq x y z
N MET A 1 -10.67 -12.68 -6.03
CA MET A 1 -10.57 -12.40 -4.58
C MET A 1 -9.17 -12.78 -4.15
N ALA A 2 -8.38 -11.81 -3.69
CA ALA A 2 -6.98 -11.99 -3.31
C ALA A 2 -6.83 -11.83 -1.79
N LEU A 3 -5.95 -12.63 -1.19
CA LEU A 3 -5.59 -12.51 0.23
C LEU A 3 -4.41 -11.55 0.40
N ILE A 4 -4.60 -10.55 1.26
CA ILE A 4 -3.58 -9.56 1.60
C ILE A 4 -3.08 -9.89 2.99
N SER A 5 -1.79 -10.21 3.10
CA SER A 5 -1.12 -10.46 4.36
C SER A 5 -0.33 -9.21 4.76
N THR A 6 -0.52 -8.73 5.98
CA THR A 6 0.25 -7.64 6.57
C THR A 6 0.97 -8.13 7.82
N ARG A 7 1.70 -7.25 8.52
CA ARG A 7 2.40 -7.64 9.75
C ARG A 7 1.45 -8.04 10.88
N ASP A 8 0.26 -7.44 10.92
CA ASP A 8 -0.70 -7.62 11.99
C ASP A 8 -1.79 -8.65 11.67
N ARG A 9 -2.25 -8.71 10.41
CA ARG A 9 -3.39 -9.56 10.03
C ARG A 9 -3.40 -9.93 8.54
N VAL A 10 -4.26 -10.89 8.22
CA VAL A 10 -4.60 -11.26 6.84
C VAL A 10 -6.06 -10.88 6.58
N PHE A 11 -6.34 -10.32 5.42
CA PHE A 11 -7.69 -9.97 5.00
C PHE A 11 -7.93 -10.23 3.51
N GLU A 12 -9.19 -10.39 3.14
CA GLU A 12 -9.61 -10.51 1.75
C GLU A 12 -9.82 -9.12 1.12
N LEU A 13 -9.24 -8.93 -0.07
CA LEU A 13 -9.51 -7.78 -0.91
C LEU A 13 -10.83 -8.00 -1.66
N LEU A 14 -11.79 -7.11 -1.41
CA LEU A 14 -13.13 -7.15 -1.99
C LEU A 14 -13.09 -6.76 -3.47
N GLU A 15 -14.10 -7.21 -4.20
CA GLU A 15 -14.25 -6.81 -5.60
C GLU A 15 -14.61 -5.32 -5.70
N GLY A 16 -13.92 -4.61 -6.58
CA GLY A 16 -14.16 -3.19 -6.85
C GLY A 16 -13.48 -2.21 -5.90
N GLU A 17 -12.79 -2.68 -4.86
CA GLU A 17 -11.94 -1.82 -4.01
C GLU A 17 -10.47 -1.88 -4.46
N THR A 18 -9.78 -0.77 -4.28
CA THR A 18 -8.33 -0.68 -4.42
C THR A 18 -7.63 -1.30 -3.22
N LEU A 19 -6.35 -1.66 -3.37
CA LEU A 19 -5.55 -2.16 -2.26
C LEU A 19 -5.48 -1.15 -1.11
N LEU A 20 -5.46 0.15 -1.42
CA LEU A 20 -5.51 1.22 -0.41
C LEU A 20 -6.82 1.18 0.38
N GLU A 21 -7.96 1.07 -0.29
CA GLU A 21 -9.27 0.99 0.38
C GLU A 21 -9.39 -0.25 1.26
N GLY A 22 -8.88 -1.40 0.81
CA GLY A 22 -8.83 -2.61 1.64
C GLY A 22 -7.97 -2.44 2.90
N LEU A 23 -6.83 -1.75 2.78
CA LEU A 23 -5.96 -1.43 3.91
C LEU A 23 -6.63 -0.45 4.89
N GLU A 24 -7.25 0.63 4.38
CA GLU A 24 -8.02 1.60 5.20
C GLU A 24 -9.17 0.90 5.94
N ARG A 25 -9.98 0.09 5.22
CA ARG A 25 -11.12 -0.65 5.76
C ARG A 25 -10.74 -1.60 6.89
N THR A 26 -9.53 -2.13 6.86
CA THR A 26 -9.03 -3.08 7.86
C THR A 26 -8.23 -2.41 8.98
N GLY A 27 -8.10 -1.09 8.96
CA GLY A 27 -7.48 -0.29 10.01
C GLY A 27 -5.96 -0.14 9.89
N HIS A 28 -5.39 -0.34 8.70
CA HIS A 28 -3.96 -0.13 8.47
C HIS A 28 -3.66 1.34 8.24
N LYS A 29 -2.56 1.81 8.83
CA LYS A 29 -2.08 3.17 8.59
C LYS A 29 -1.28 3.21 7.30
N VAL A 30 -1.83 3.89 6.29
CA VAL A 30 -1.16 4.14 5.00
C VAL A 30 -1.27 5.62 4.71
N GLU A 31 -0.13 6.28 4.50
CA GLU A 31 -0.12 7.70 4.12
C GLU A 31 -0.72 7.84 2.71
N TYR A 32 -1.63 8.78 2.45
CA TYR A 32 -2.10 8.99 1.08
C TYR A 32 -2.48 10.45 0.85
N GLN A 33 -2.49 10.86 -0.42
CA GLN A 33 -2.90 12.20 -0.82
C GLN A 33 -3.78 12.16 -2.08
N CYS A 34 -3.21 11.71 -3.21
CA CYS A 34 -3.89 11.87 -4.50
C CYS A 34 -4.86 10.76 -4.91
N ARG A 35 -4.72 9.56 -4.32
CA ARG A 35 -5.43 8.32 -4.73
C ARG A 35 -5.40 7.99 -6.24
N SER A 36 -4.46 8.57 -6.97
CA SER A 36 -4.39 8.49 -8.44
C SER A 36 -3.01 8.06 -8.96
N GLY A 37 -2.11 7.62 -8.07
CA GLY A 37 -0.77 7.15 -8.46
C GLY A 37 0.23 8.23 -8.90
N TYR A 38 -0.08 9.52 -8.75
CA TYR A 38 0.82 10.61 -9.17
C TYR A 38 1.75 11.11 -8.05
N CYS A 39 1.28 11.19 -6.80
CA CYS A 39 2.06 11.79 -5.69
C CYS A 39 3.05 10.83 -5.03
N GLY A 40 2.81 9.51 -5.12
CA GLY A 40 3.62 8.50 -4.45
C GLY A 40 3.48 8.41 -2.92
N SER A 41 2.61 9.18 -2.27
CA SER A 41 2.46 9.17 -0.80
C SER A 41 2.03 7.83 -0.22
N CYS A 42 1.21 7.07 -0.96
CA CYS A 42 0.72 5.74 -0.56
C CYS A 42 1.70 4.60 -0.70
N ARG A 43 2.96 4.90 -1.01
CA ARG A 43 3.98 3.90 -1.26
C ARG A 43 4.10 2.92 -0.08
N LEU A 44 4.05 1.63 -0.41
CA LEU A 44 4.31 0.53 0.52
C LEU A 44 5.33 -0.42 -0.07
N LYS A 45 5.99 -1.19 0.80
CA LYS A 45 6.89 -2.24 0.35
C LYS A 45 6.14 -3.57 0.25
N ILE A 46 6.27 -4.24 -0.89
CA ILE A 46 5.81 -5.62 -1.07
C ILE A 46 6.90 -6.57 -0.55
N LEU A 47 6.49 -7.54 0.27
CA LEU A 47 7.37 -8.56 0.83
C LEU A 47 7.32 -9.83 -0.03
N GLU A 48 6.12 -10.21 -0.49
CA GLU A 48 5.90 -11.39 -1.31
C GLU A 48 4.75 -11.16 -2.30
N GLY A 49 4.81 -11.86 -3.43
CA GLY A 49 3.85 -11.74 -4.53
C GLY A 49 4.18 -10.57 -5.47
N SER A 50 3.24 -10.26 -6.36
CA SER A 50 3.40 -9.18 -7.33
C SER A 50 2.11 -8.42 -7.57
N VAL A 51 2.23 -7.16 -8.01
CA VAL A 51 1.09 -6.34 -8.43
C VAL A 51 1.33 -5.81 -9.84
N THR A 52 0.24 -5.54 -10.54
CA THR A 52 0.31 -4.93 -11.87
C THR A 52 -0.27 -3.52 -11.85
N TYR A 53 -0.05 -2.76 -12.91
CA TYR A 53 -0.62 -1.43 -13.07
C TYR A 53 -1.27 -1.34 -14.44
N ARG A 54 -2.56 -1.01 -14.46
CA ARG A 54 -3.25 -0.73 -15.74
C ARG A 54 -2.65 0.48 -16.44
N VAL A 55 -2.29 1.50 -15.66
CA VAL A 55 -1.57 2.69 -16.12
C VAL A 55 -0.33 2.83 -15.24
N PRO A 56 0.89 2.89 -15.82
CA PRO A 56 2.09 3.02 -15.02
C PRO A 56 2.06 4.32 -14.21
N PRO A 57 2.38 4.28 -12.91
CA PRO A 57 2.38 5.47 -12.08
C PRO A 57 3.49 6.44 -12.51
N LEU A 58 3.23 7.74 -12.33
CA LEU A 58 4.22 8.79 -12.61
C LEU A 58 5.27 8.90 -11.49
N ALA A 59 4.94 8.40 -10.30
CA ALA A 59 5.89 8.35 -9.19
C ALA A 59 6.94 7.26 -9.43
N PHE A 60 8.20 7.59 -9.15
CA PHE A 60 9.29 6.61 -9.19
C PHE A 60 9.11 5.58 -8.06
N LEU A 61 9.14 4.29 -8.42
CA LEU A 61 9.05 3.17 -7.49
C LEU A 61 10.35 2.39 -7.45
N GLY A 62 10.78 2.03 -6.25
CA GLY A 62 11.83 1.04 -6.03
C GLY A 62 11.39 -0.37 -6.43
N LYS A 63 12.36 -1.30 -6.42
CA LYS A 63 12.19 -2.68 -6.89
C LYS A 63 11.09 -3.47 -6.15
N ASP A 64 10.87 -3.13 -4.88
CA ASP A 64 9.88 -3.78 -4.01
C ASP A 64 8.83 -2.77 -3.52
N GLU A 65 8.65 -1.64 -4.22
CA GLU A 65 7.71 -0.60 -3.81
C GLU A 65 6.48 -0.61 -4.72
N ILE A 66 5.31 -0.43 -4.12
CA ILE A 66 4.03 -0.41 -4.82
C ILE A 66 3.17 0.79 -4.42
N LEU A 67 2.23 1.18 -5.28
CA LEU A 67 1.20 2.18 -4.98
C LEU A 67 -0.17 1.50 -4.81
N PRO A 68 -0.63 1.28 -3.57
CA PRO A 68 -1.88 0.58 -3.28
C PRO A 68 -3.12 1.32 -3.81
N CYS A 69 -3.02 2.62 -4.11
CA CYS A 69 -4.13 3.39 -4.66
C CYS A 69 -4.43 3.10 -6.14
N CYS A 70 -3.51 2.50 -6.89
CA CYS A 70 -3.66 2.30 -8.34
C CYS A 70 -3.12 0.97 -8.87
N CYS A 71 -2.58 0.11 -7.99
CA CYS A 71 -2.17 -1.23 -8.38
C CYS A 71 -3.37 -2.17 -8.51
N CYS A 72 -3.24 -3.16 -9.36
CA CYS A 72 -4.16 -4.27 -9.51
C CYS A 72 -3.52 -5.52 -8.89
N VAL A 73 -4.26 -6.15 -7.97
CA VAL A 73 -3.82 -7.34 -7.24
C VAL A 73 -4.53 -8.56 -7.82
N GLU A 74 -3.78 -9.41 -8.51
CA GLU A 74 -4.30 -10.61 -9.19
C GLU A 74 -3.95 -11.91 -8.42
N GLU A 75 -3.11 -11.80 -7.39
CA GLU A 75 -2.61 -12.91 -6.58
C GLU A 75 -2.55 -12.53 -5.09
N ASN A 76 -2.27 -13.51 -4.23
CA ASN A 76 -2.06 -13.23 -2.81
C ASN A 76 -0.72 -12.51 -2.61
N ILE A 77 -0.72 -11.45 -1.82
CA ILE A 77 0.48 -10.64 -1.59
C ILE A 77 0.71 -10.39 -0.11
N SER A 78 1.98 -10.14 0.24
CA SER A 78 2.40 -9.75 1.59
C SER A 78 2.97 -8.33 1.57
N LEU A 79 2.55 -7.47 2.50
CA LEU A 79 2.93 -6.06 2.57
C LEU A 79 3.60 -5.70 3.89
N ASP A 80 4.60 -4.82 3.81
CA ASP A 80 5.23 -4.20 4.98
C ASP A 80 4.42 -2.99 5.45
N CYS A 81 3.25 -3.24 6.02
CA CYS A 81 2.42 -2.23 6.68
C CYS A 81 1.84 -2.80 7.97
N GLY A 82 1.34 -1.92 8.84
CA GLY A 82 0.71 -2.33 10.10
C GLY A 82 -0.51 -1.51 10.48
N LEU A 83 -1.17 -1.92 11.56
CA LEU A 83 -2.37 -1.26 12.07
C LEU A 83 -2.08 0.12 12.64
N GLU A 84 -3.10 0.97 12.63
CA GLU A 84 -3.06 2.28 13.27
C GLU A 84 -3.04 2.07 14.80
N GLY A 85 -1.84 2.05 15.39
CA GLY A 85 -1.62 1.72 16.81
C GLY A 85 -0.18 1.41 17.23
N GLU A 86 0.75 1.21 16.28
CA GLU A 86 2.16 0.96 16.59
C GLU A 86 3.04 2.12 16.10
N VAL A 87 3.67 2.82 17.05
CA VAL A 87 4.46 4.04 16.84
C VAL A 87 5.70 3.75 15.98
N GLY A 88 5.64 4.16 14.72
CA GLY A 88 6.80 4.39 13.87
C GLY A 88 7.02 5.89 13.70
N GLU A 89 7.49 6.57 14.75
CA GLU A 89 8.09 7.89 14.62
C GLU A 89 9.22 7.83 13.58
N LYS A 90 9.08 8.54 12.47
CA LYS A 90 10.24 9.11 11.79
C LYS A 90 10.19 10.60 12.09
N PRO A 91 11.14 11.15 12.88
CA PRO A 91 11.19 12.58 13.09
C PRO A 91 11.46 13.25 11.74
N ASP A 92 10.59 14.20 11.37
CA ASP A 92 10.83 15.18 10.33
C ASP A 92 12.20 15.84 10.55
N GLY A 93 13.17 15.39 9.77
CA GLY A 93 14.54 15.88 9.77
C GLY A 93 14.63 17.22 9.04
N PHE A 94 14.33 18.27 9.78
CA PHE A 94 15.03 19.57 9.80
C PHE A 94 14.99 20.45 8.54
N LEU A 95 14.33 21.60 8.71
CA LEU A 95 14.42 22.79 7.89
C LEU A 95 15.88 23.14 7.53
N LYS A 96 16.10 23.51 6.27
CA LYS A 96 17.08 24.54 5.90
C LYS A 96 16.39 25.59 5.04
#